data_AF-A0A447RHD1-F1
#
_entry.id   AF-A0A447RHD1-F1
#
_cell.length_a   1.000
_cell.length_b   1.000
_cell.length_c   1.000
_cell.angle_alpha   90.00
_cell.angle_beta   90.00
_cell.angle_gamma   90.00
#
_symmetry.space_group_name_H-M   'P 1'
#
loop_
_entity.id
_entity.type
_entity.pdbx_description
1 polymer ?
#
loop_
_entity_poly.entity_id
_entity_poly.type
_entity_poly.pdbx_seq_one_letter_code
_entity_poly.pdbx_strand_id
1 'polypeptide(L)'
;MKLVLNAWLISMMQGIAESAQLAKTLGFTPDQLWSALEGGPLAAPYVKVKLDAIASEQFTPQMQLAHALKDARLALSLAEPHTMPGLENIAELWQQAADAGYAGEDLSAVYQWLSPSSKA
;
A
#
# COMPACT_ATOMS: atom_id res chain seq x y z
N MET A 1 19.38 -7.23 1.54
CA MET A 1 18.78 -6.29 2.52
C MET A 1 17.79 -5.31 1.89
N LYS A 2 18.10 -4.60 0.80
CA LYS A 2 17.15 -3.66 0.16
C LYS A 2 15.81 -4.31 -0.23
N LEU A 3 15.84 -5.50 -0.83
CA LEU A 3 14.62 -6.24 -1.17
C LEU A 3 13.77 -6.62 0.04
N VAL A 4 14.41 -6.98 1.16
CA VAL A 4 13.71 -7.28 2.42
C VAL A 4 12.95 -6.04 2.92
N LEU A 5 13.59 -4.87 2.88
CA LEU A 5 12.95 -3.61 3.25
C LEU A 5 11.83 -3.22 2.29
N ASN A 6 12.01 -3.42 0.98
CA ASN A 6 10.98 -3.11 -0.01
C ASN A 6 9.77 -4.04 0.13
N ALA A 7 9.98 -5.35 0.34
CA ALA A 7 8.91 -6.29 0.64
C ALA A 7 8.12 -5.89 1.90
N TRP A 8 8.82 -5.49 2.97
CA TRP A 8 8.16 -5.00 4.19
C TRP A 8 7.36 -3.71 3.95
N LEU A 9 7.92 -2.76 3.19
CA LEU A 9 7.25 -1.52 2.81
C LEU A 9 5.97 -1.78 2.00
N ILE A 10 6.01 -2.74 1.08
CA ILE A 10 4.88 -3.14 0.25
C ILE A 10 3.76 -3.72 1.12
N SER A 11 4.09 -4.65 2.02
CA SER A 11 3.14 -5.19 2.99
C SER A 11 2.56 -4.12 3.90
N MET A 12 3.37 -3.16 4.34
CA MET A 12 2.91 -2.03 5.15
C MET A 12 1.94 -1.14 4.36
N MET A 13 2.24 -0.82 3.10
CA MET A 13 1.34 0.00 2.29
C MET A 13 0.00 -0.70 2.03
N GLN A 14 -0.01 -2.01 1.75
CA GLN A 14 -1.27 -2.74 1.62
C GLN A 14 -2.09 -2.63 2.91
N GLY A 15 -1.47 -2.85 4.08
CA GLY A 15 -2.14 -2.73 5.37
C GLY A 15 -2.68 -1.33 5.65
N ILE A 16 -1.94 -0.27 5.27
CA ILE A 16 -2.41 1.12 5.36
C ILE A 16 -3.64 1.33 4.48
N ALA A 17 -3.59 0.87 3.22
CA ALA A 17 -4.67 1.06 2.26
C ALA A 17 -5.97 0.36 2.68
N GLU A 18 -5.88 -0.90 3.10
CA GLU A 18 -7.04 -1.67 3.60
C GLU A 18 -7.61 -1.08 4.89
N SER A 19 -6.75 -0.66 5.82
CA SER A 19 -7.18 -0.01 7.07
C SER A 19 -7.86 1.33 6.79
N ALA A 20 -7.33 2.11 5.86
CA ALA A 20 -7.94 3.38 5.45
C ALA A 20 -9.28 3.18 4.73
N GLN A 21 -9.45 2.11 3.94
CA GLN A 21 -10.74 1.76 3.35
C GLN A 21 -11.74 1.34 4.43
N LEU A 22 -11.35 0.50 5.38
CA LEU A 22 -12.21 0.12 6.50
C LEU A 22 -12.61 1.34 7.35
N ALA A 23 -11.66 2.23 7.65
CA ALA A 23 -11.92 3.48 8.35
C ALA A 23 -12.96 4.32 7.60
N LYS A 24 -12.81 4.47 6.27
CA LYS A 24 -13.79 5.15 5.42
C LYS A 24 -15.18 4.50 5.47
N THR A 25 -15.26 3.17 5.41
CA THR A 25 -16.53 2.43 5.54
C THR A 25 -17.22 2.69 6.88
N LEU A 26 -16.44 2.84 7.95
CA LEU A 26 -16.93 3.13 9.30
C LEU A 26 -17.19 4.63 9.56
N GLY A 27 -16.97 5.49 8.55
CA GLY A 27 -17.20 6.93 8.65
C GLY A 27 -16.06 7.73 9.28
N PHE A 28 -14.86 7.15 9.38
CA PHE A 28 -13.66 7.82 9.88
C PHE A 28 -12.81 8.41 8.76
N THR A 29 -12.15 9.54 9.04
CA THR A 29 -11.18 10.16 8.12
C THR A 29 -9.78 9.59 8.31
N PRO A 30 -8.87 9.73 7.31
CA PRO A 30 -7.47 9.37 7.47
C PRO A 30 -6.77 10.10 8.64
N ASP A 31 -7.15 11.35 8.91
CA ASP A 31 -6.64 12.12 10.06
C ASP A 31 -7.05 11.52 11.39
N GLN A 32 -8.31 11.06 11.53
CA GLN A 32 -8.76 10.37 12.73
C GLN A 32 -8.02 9.04 12.93
N LEU A 33 -7.74 8.31 11.84
CA LEU A 33 -6.90 7.11 11.88
C LEU A 33 -5.47 7.45 12.35
N TRP A 34 -4.87 8.52 11.83
CA TRP A 34 -3.54 8.96 12.30
C TRP A 34 -3.56 9.33 13.78
N SER A 35 -4.53 10.13 14.23
CA SER A 35 -4.64 10.54 15.64
C SER A 35 -4.78 9.36 16.60
N ALA A 36 -5.37 8.24 16.15
CA ALA A 36 -5.45 7.02 16.95
C ALA A 36 -4.11 6.25 17.04
N LEU A 37 -3.22 6.43 16.06
CA LEU A 37 -1.89 5.82 16.03
C LEU A 37 -0.85 6.68 16.74
N GLU A 38 -0.97 8.00 16.60
CA GLU A 38 -0.02 9.00 17.08
C GLU A 38 0.30 8.83 18.57
N GLY A 39 1.59 8.91 18.91
CA GLY A 39 2.09 8.64 20.28
C GLY A 39 2.18 7.16 20.64
N GLY A 40 1.69 6.25 19.80
CA GLY A 40 1.80 4.80 19.96
C GLY A 40 2.95 4.17 19.17
N PRO A 41 3.24 2.87 19.41
CA PRO A 41 4.34 2.15 18.75
C PRO A 41 4.14 1.90 17.25
N LEU A 42 2.91 2.11 16.74
CA LEU A 42 2.55 1.94 15.33
C LEU A 42 2.65 3.23 14.51
N ALA A 43 2.95 4.38 15.14
CA ALA A 43 3.08 5.69 14.50
C ALA A 43 4.40 5.84 13.72
N ALA A 44 4.61 5.00 12.70
CA ALA A 44 5.74 5.16 11.81
C ALA A 44 5.58 6.42 10.94
N PRO A 45 6.61 7.26 10.77
CA PRO A 45 6.53 8.46 9.91
C PRO A 45 6.05 8.16 8.48
N TYR A 46 6.42 6.98 7.97
CA TYR A 46 5.96 6.50 6.67
C TYR A 46 4.42 6.36 6.60
N VAL A 47 3.77 5.88 7.67
CA VAL A 47 2.31 5.75 7.74
C VAL A 47 1.66 7.13 7.62
N LYS A 48 2.18 8.14 8.33
CA LYS A 48 1.66 9.52 8.24
C LYS A 48 1.72 10.05 6.82
N VAL A 49 2.88 9.93 6.16
CA VAL A 49 3.07 10.39 4.77
C VAL A 49 2.06 9.74 3.83
N LYS A 50 1.77 8.44 3.99
CA LYS A 50 0.81 7.73 3.14
C LYS A 50 -0.64 8.05 3.47
N LEU A 51 -0.98 8.25 4.75
CA LEU A 51 -2.31 8.74 5.14
C LEU A 51 -2.58 10.16 4.62
N ASP A 52 -1.57 11.02 4.56
CA ASP A 52 -1.70 12.38 4.00
C ASP A 52 -1.93 12.35 2.48
N ALA A 53 -1.24 11.47 1.76
CA ALA A 53 -1.49 11.24 0.34
C ALA A 53 -2.91 10.73 0.10
N ILE A 54 -3.41 9.82 0.94
CA ILE A 54 -4.79 9.31 0.90
C ILE A 54 -5.80 10.41 1.21
N ALA A 55 -5.57 11.22 2.26
CA ALA A 55 -6.45 12.31 2.67
C ALA A 55 -6.61 13.39 1.59
N SER A 56 -5.53 13.65 0.85
CA SER A 56 -5.51 14.62 -0.25
C SER A 56 -5.88 14.04 -1.60
N GLU A 57 -6.07 12.71 -1.71
CA GLU A 57 -6.22 11.95 -2.95
C GLU A 57 -5.14 12.32 -4.01
N GLN A 58 -3.91 12.59 -3.56
CA GLN A 58 -2.78 12.96 -4.41
C GLN A 58 -1.70 11.88 -4.38
N PHE A 59 -1.62 11.11 -5.47
CA PHE A 59 -0.71 9.98 -5.60
C PHE A 59 0.51 10.28 -6.48
N THR A 60 1.09 11.48 -6.31
CA THR A 60 2.34 11.84 -6.98
C THR A 60 3.44 10.85 -6.58
N PRO A 61 4.08 10.14 -7.52
CA PRO A 61 4.93 8.99 -7.22
C PRO A 61 6.20 9.40 -6.48
N GLN A 62 6.32 8.97 -5.22
CA GLN A 62 7.62 8.84 -4.55
C GLN A 62 8.25 7.50 -4.92
N MET A 63 7.41 6.46 -5.05
CA MET A 63 7.76 5.18 -5.63
C MET A 63 6.57 4.67 -6.42
N GLN A 64 6.77 4.46 -7.72
CA GLN A 64 5.73 3.98 -8.61
C GLN A 64 5.25 2.58 -8.21
N LEU A 65 3.95 2.33 -8.32
CA LEU A 65 3.36 1.02 -8.06
C LEU A 65 4.03 -0.08 -8.89
N ALA A 66 4.33 0.19 -10.17
CA ALA A 66 5.03 -0.77 -11.05
C ALA A 66 6.44 -1.13 -10.56
N HIS A 67 7.17 -0.17 -9.97
CA HIS A 67 8.51 -0.44 -9.41
C HIS A 67 8.42 -1.26 -8.13
N ALA A 68 7.44 -0.96 -7.27
CA ALA A 68 7.23 -1.74 -6.06
C ALA A 68 6.77 -3.17 -6.39
N LEU A 69 5.90 -3.35 -7.39
CA LEU A 69 5.50 -4.68 -7.88
C LEU A 69 6.68 -5.48 -8.45
N LYS A 70 7.59 -4.83 -9.18
CA LYS A 70 8.84 -5.47 -9.64
C LYS A 70 9.67 -5.97 -8.45
N ASP A 71 9.81 -5.16 -7.41
CA ASP A 71 10.57 -5.53 -6.21
C ASP A 71 9.89 -6.64 -5.40
N ALA A 72 8.56 -6.66 -5.32
CA ALA A 72 7.79 -7.76 -4.72
C ALA A 72 8.09 -9.08 -5.43
N ARG A 73 7.99 -9.09 -6.76
CA ARG A 73 8.27 -10.28 -7.59
C ARG A 73 9.71 -10.76 -7.44
N LEU A 74 10.66 -9.83 -7.41
CA LEU A 74 12.06 -10.17 -7.20
C LEU A 74 12.29 -10.78 -5.81
N ALA A 75 11.67 -10.23 -4.77
CA ALA A 75 11.72 -10.81 -3.43
C ALA A 75 11.13 -12.22 -3.39
N LEU A 76 9.95 -12.43 -4.01
CA LEU A 76 9.30 -13.74 -4.10
C LEU A 76 10.14 -14.76 -4.88
N SER A 77 10.82 -14.35 -5.96
CA SER A 77 11.68 -15.24 -6.74
C SER A 77 12.93 -15.73 -5.99
N LEU A 78 13.32 -15.04 -4.92
CA LEU A 78 14.47 -15.37 -4.08
C LEU A 78 14.07 -15.98 -2.73
N ALA A 79 12.78 -15.98 -2.40
CA ALA A 79 12.27 -16.53 -1.17
C ALA A 79 12.12 -18.05 -1.30
N GLU A 80 12.32 -18.75 -0.18
CA GLU A 80 11.97 -20.17 -0.13
C GLU A 80 10.46 -20.33 -0.30
N PRO A 81 9.99 -21.39 -0.98
CA PRO A 81 8.57 -21.62 -1.20
C PRO A 81 7.75 -21.49 0.09
N HIS A 82 6.60 -20.81 0.01
CA HIS A 82 5.61 -20.67 1.08
C HIS A 82 6.07 -19.84 2.30
N THR A 83 7.21 -19.15 2.21
CA THR A 83 7.69 -18.27 3.30
C THR A 83 7.09 -16.86 3.26
N MET A 84 6.46 -16.47 2.15
CA MET A 84 5.94 -15.11 1.95
C MET A 84 4.50 -15.06 1.37
N PRO A 85 3.53 -15.87 1.85
CA PRO A 85 2.19 -15.96 1.25
C PRO A 85 1.42 -14.63 1.24
N GLY A 86 1.66 -13.76 2.23
CA GLY A 86 1.07 -12.42 2.24
C GLY A 86 1.57 -11.56 1.08
N LEU A 87 2.88 -11.61 0.78
CA LEU A 87 3.47 -10.87 -0.33
C LEU A 87 3.05 -11.46 -1.69
N GLU A 88 2.86 -12.78 -1.79
CA GLU A 88 2.31 -13.44 -2.98
C GLU A 88 0.94 -12.84 -3.33
N ASN A 89 0.01 -12.82 -2.37
CA ASN A 89 -1.32 -12.23 -2.57
C ASN A 89 -1.26 -10.73 -2.88
N ILE A 90 -0.39 -9.98 -2.19
CA ILE A 90 -0.21 -8.54 -2.46
C ILE A 90 0.27 -8.32 -3.91
N ALA A 91 1.24 -9.11 -4.39
CA ALA A 91 1.76 -8.98 -5.74
C ALA A 91 0.69 -9.25 -6.81
N GLU A 92 -0.22 -10.20 -6.57
CA GLU A 92 -1.36 -10.46 -7.46
C GLU A 92 -2.34 -9.28 -7.49
N LEU A 93 -2.75 -8.77 -6.33
CA LEU A 93 -3.64 -7.61 -6.22
C LEU A 93 -3.02 -6.36 -6.86
N TRP A 94 -1.73 -6.11 -6.63
CA TRP A 94 -1.05 -4.95 -7.19
C TRP A 94 -0.81 -5.09 -8.69
N GLN A 95 -0.69 -6.31 -9.22
CA GLN A 95 -0.71 -6.51 -10.67
C GLN A 95 -2.06 -6.08 -11.26
N GLN A 96 -3.17 -6.45 -10.62
CA GLN A 96 -4.50 -6.01 -11.08
C GLN A 96 -4.66 -4.49 -11.01
N ALA A 97 -4.16 -3.85 -9.95
CA ALA A 97 -4.13 -2.39 -9.85
C ALA A 97 -3.26 -1.76 -10.97
N ALA A 98 -2.08 -2.32 -11.25
CA ALA A 98 -1.23 -1.87 -12.33
C ALA A 98 -1.93 -1.94 -13.69
N ASP A 99 -2.61 -3.06 -13.97
CA ASP A 99 -3.37 -3.29 -15.20
C ASP A 99 -4.58 -2.37 -15.33
N ALA A 100 -5.17 -1.94 -14.20
CA ALA A 100 -6.24 -0.95 -14.14
C ALA A 100 -5.76 0.50 -14.32
N GLY A 101 -4.48 0.72 -14.64
CA GLY A 101 -3.92 2.04 -14.96
C GLY A 101 -3.16 2.72 -13.83
N TYR A 102 -3.05 2.10 -12.65
CA TYR A 102 -2.36 2.68 -11.49
C TYR A 102 -0.84 2.46 -11.49
N ALA A 103 -0.29 1.78 -12.50
CA ALA A 103 1.12 1.39 -12.53
C ALA A 103 2.10 2.58 -12.38
N GLY A 104 1.76 3.73 -12.96
CA GLY A 104 2.57 4.94 -12.95
C GLY A 104 2.37 5.86 -11.75
N GLU A 105 1.35 5.60 -10.93
CA GLU A 105 1.06 6.38 -9.71
C GLU A 105 1.92 5.91 -8.53
N ASP A 106 1.94 6.69 -7.45
CA ASP A 106 2.53 6.24 -6.19
C ASP A 106 1.87 4.92 -5.75
N LEU A 107 2.63 4.03 -5.11
CA LEU A 107 2.07 2.78 -4.57
C LEU A 107 0.88 2.97 -3.62
N SER A 108 0.71 4.15 -3.01
CA SER A 108 -0.48 4.47 -2.21
C SER A 108 -1.77 4.54 -3.01
N ALA A 109 -1.71 4.66 -4.34
CA ALA A 109 -2.87 4.61 -5.22
C ALA A 109 -3.63 3.27 -5.16
N VAL A 110 -3.01 2.21 -4.60
CA VAL A 110 -3.75 0.97 -4.29
C VAL A 110 -4.96 1.22 -3.38
N TYR A 111 -4.90 2.26 -2.53
CA TYR A 111 -6.07 2.72 -1.79
C TYR A 111 -7.23 3.09 -2.73
N GLN A 112 -6.97 3.89 -3.77
CA GLN A 112 -8.00 4.30 -4.71
C GLN A 112 -8.53 3.10 -5.51
N TRP A 113 -7.64 2.20 -5.93
CA TRP A 113 -8.02 0.98 -6.63
C TRP A 113 -8.95 0.07 -5.81
N LEU A 114 -8.71 -0.05 -4.50
CA LEU A 114 -9.58 -0.80 -3.58
C LEU A 114 -10.95 -0.16 -3.35
N SER A 115 -11.15 1.09 -3.77
CA SER A 115 -12.43 1.77 -3.55
C SER A 115 -13.51 1.14 -4.44
N PRO A 116 -14.74 0.89 -3.93
CA PRO A 116 -15.83 0.29 -4.71
C PRO A 116 -16.24 1.08 -5.98
N SER A 117 -15.79 2.33 -6.11
CA SER A 117 -16.03 3.21 -7.26
C SER A 117 -14.80 3.36 -8.18
N SER A 118 -13.77 2.52 -7.99
CA SER A 118 -12.56 2.52 -8.82
C SER A 118 -12.92 2.32 -10.30
N LYS A 119 -12.21 3.04 -11.19
CA LYS A 119 -12.46 3.04 -12.63
C LYS A 119 -12.35 1.61 -13.16
N ALA A 120 -13.47 1.09 -13.66
CA ALA A 120 -13.50 -0.08 -14.53
C ALA A 120 -12.93 0.28 -15.91
#